data_AF-A0A2T4KF75-F1
#
_entry.id   AF-A0A2T4KF75-F1
#
_cell.length_a   1.000
_cell.length_b   1.000
_cell.length_c   1.000
_cell.angle_alpha   90.00
_cell.angle_beta   90.00
_cell.angle_gamma   90.00
#
_symmetry.space_group_name_H-M   'P 1'
#
loop_
_entity.id
_entity.type
_entity.pdbx_description
1 polymer ?
#
loop_
_entity_poly.entity_id
_entity_poly.type
_entity_poly.pdbx_seq_one_letter_code
_entity_poly.pdbx_strand_id
1 'polypeptide(L)'
;NYIGKITSSDAQTVTDNFTQNMVISGSVTGSSDNWYATEIGTKLQYNFTGSSITFRYLADTRGGVWKASIDGNFIKNISTNSGAYSSSSSLGAGVMETNIANNLDNKEHILILEFIGQDEEHPTSTPRGWIRMVTPTSKPEYSFDTFVYVVKGATVTKTQNALWDSNKEFAFQVDFGDRKEWVPEHNSTGTLKLGDKGTQQLFINNEEYSINQVLSDTSFTEVKMLQHLFATHPTTGVEFAEFIITTTITSRGVKFNTKVKWLKETTIGSGYVNMFTVNPKFITEIITSYNTKYTTQIFDNSYNYLQDEAPYSYIGVSNFYNNMYLICHNSNPYETLRMGYSDRDGDEYGKGLFALQHRNEDLQKLYPRTYTNHKTVGEIYQFEGYFGFGKLPMINKLLS
;
A
#
# COMPACT_ATOMS: atom_id res chain seq x y z
N ASN A 1 6.50 0.85 0.69
CA ASN A 1 5.48 1.40 1.61
C ASN A 1 6.03 1.59 3.01
N TYR A 2 5.94 2.79 3.58
CA TYR A 2 6.16 3.04 5.02
C TYR A 2 4.88 2.72 5.78
N ILE A 3 4.98 1.98 6.87
CA ILE A 3 3.87 1.66 7.76
C ILE A 3 4.14 2.36 9.08
N GLY A 4 3.40 3.42 9.37
CA GLY A 4 3.52 4.18 10.61
C GLY A 4 2.18 4.31 11.32
N LYS A 5 2.19 4.16 12.65
CA LYS A 5 1.07 4.61 13.47
C LYS A 5 1.09 6.13 13.49
N ILE A 6 0.07 6.75 12.90
CA ILE A 6 -0.21 8.17 13.04
C ILE A 6 -1.53 8.32 13.79
N THR A 7 -1.56 9.20 14.78
CA THR A 7 -2.84 9.68 15.32
C THR A 7 -3.46 10.53 14.23
N SER A 8 -4.47 9.99 13.54
CA SER A 8 -5.16 10.73 12.49
C SER A 8 -6.10 11.72 13.17
N SER A 9 -6.09 12.96 12.70
CA SER A 9 -7.13 13.96 13.01
C SER A 9 -8.48 13.61 12.39
N ASP A 10 -8.52 12.65 11.47
CA ASP A 10 -9.65 12.41 10.58
C ASP A 10 -10.60 11.37 11.18
N ALA A 11 -11.88 11.54 10.88
CA ALA A 11 -12.93 10.59 11.23
C ALA A 11 -12.69 9.25 10.50
N GLN A 12 -12.73 8.14 11.25
CA GLN A 12 -12.52 6.79 10.74
C GLN A 12 -13.79 5.96 10.93
N THR A 13 -14.21 5.26 9.88
CA THR A 13 -15.31 4.29 9.96
C THR A 13 -14.79 2.95 10.44
N VAL A 14 -15.40 2.42 11.49
CA VAL A 14 -15.15 1.09 12.05
C VAL A 14 -16.43 0.25 11.91
N THR A 15 -16.27 -1.05 11.68
CA THR A 15 -17.39 -1.99 11.61
C THR A 15 -17.22 -3.11 12.62
N ASP A 16 -18.33 -3.62 13.15
CA ASP A 16 -18.35 -4.70 14.12
C ASP A 16 -19.57 -5.61 13.95
N ASN A 17 -19.38 -6.90 14.21
CA ASN A 17 -20.45 -7.89 14.12
C ASN A 17 -21.19 -8.09 15.44
N PHE A 18 -22.48 -8.40 15.31
CA PHE A 18 -23.28 -8.98 16.38
C PHE A 18 -22.64 -10.28 16.88
N THR A 19 -22.64 -10.44 18.19
CA THR A 19 -22.31 -11.70 18.86
C THR A 19 -23.37 -12.01 19.90
N GLN A 20 -23.58 -13.29 20.21
CA GLN A 20 -24.59 -13.71 21.18
C GLN A 20 -24.38 -13.12 22.59
N ASN A 21 -23.15 -12.76 22.94
CA ASN A 21 -22.84 -12.10 24.23
C ASN A 21 -23.43 -10.69 24.33
N MET A 22 -23.89 -10.09 23.23
CA MET A 22 -24.58 -8.80 23.23
C MET A 22 -26.03 -8.92 23.68
N VAL A 23 -26.62 -10.13 23.71
CA VAL A 23 -28.00 -10.33 24.17
C VAL A 23 -28.04 -10.25 25.70
N ILE A 24 -28.70 -9.22 26.23
CA ILE A 24 -28.82 -8.98 27.68
C ILE A 24 -30.20 -9.37 28.24
N SER A 25 -31.19 -9.60 27.36
CA SER A 25 -32.53 -10.08 27.71
C SER A 25 -33.18 -10.73 26.48
N GLY A 26 -34.01 -11.76 26.69
CA GLY A 26 -34.69 -12.49 25.61
C GLY A 26 -33.75 -13.41 24.82
N SER A 27 -34.09 -13.67 23.55
CA SER A 27 -33.28 -14.52 22.68
C SER A 27 -33.25 -14.03 21.23
N VAL A 28 -32.11 -14.25 20.59
CA VAL A 28 -31.90 -14.00 19.16
C VAL A 28 -31.47 -15.29 18.50
N THR A 29 -32.21 -15.73 17.49
CA THR A 29 -31.95 -16.98 16.76
C THR A 29 -31.78 -16.70 15.28
N GLY A 30 -31.06 -17.56 14.57
CA GLY A 30 -30.74 -17.33 13.17
C GLY A 30 -29.88 -18.44 12.59
N SER A 31 -29.63 -18.33 11.29
CA SER A 31 -28.74 -19.22 10.57
C SER A 31 -27.99 -18.42 9.52
N SER A 32 -26.72 -18.76 9.31
CA SER A 32 -25.83 -17.99 8.43
C SER A 32 -25.85 -16.52 8.91
N ASP A 33 -26.07 -15.59 8.00
CA ASP A 33 -25.81 -14.18 8.20
C ASP A 33 -27.03 -13.40 8.72
N ASN A 34 -28.18 -14.06 8.87
CA ASN A 34 -29.45 -13.41 9.20
C ASN A 34 -30.03 -13.98 10.50
N TRP A 35 -29.99 -13.15 11.54
CA TRP A 35 -30.47 -13.47 12.88
C TRP A 35 -31.63 -12.55 13.25
N TYR A 36 -32.46 -12.96 14.20
CA TYR A 36 -33.63 -12.19 14.58
C TYR A 36 -34.14 -12.50 15.97
N ALA A 37 -34.79 -11.49 16.57
CA ALA A 37 -35.63 -11.63 17.75
C ALA A 37 -37.10 -11.83 17.35
N THR A 38 -37.84 -12.62 18.12
CA THR A 38 -39.31 -12.76 18.01
C THR A 38 -40.04 -12.40 19.31
N GLU A 39 -39.34 -12.40 20.44
CA GLU A 39 -39.91 -12.10 21.75
C GLU A 39 -39.82 -10.59 22.05
N ILE A 40 -40.97 -9.93 22.22
CA ILE A 40 -41.04 -8.52 22.63
C ILE A 40 -40.31 -8.34 23.96
N GLY A 41 -39.41 -7.35 24.03
CA GLY A 41 -38.54 -7.12 25.18
C GLY A 41 -37.16 -7.78 25.09
N THR A 42 -36.87 -8.48 23.99
CA THR A 42 -35.49 -8.91 23.68
C THR A 42 -34.59 -7.68 23.55
N LYS A 43 -33.43 -7.68 24.21
CA LYS A 43 -32.50 -6.54 24.25
C LYS A 43 -31.09 -6.95 23.87
N LEU A 44 -30.50 -6.12 23.01
CA LEU A 44 -29.08 -6.15 22.67
C LEU A 44 -28.38 -4.96 23.30
N GLN A 45 -27.21 -5.19 23.89
CA GLN A 45 -26.29 -4.16 24.34
C GLN A 45 -25.01 -4.19 23.51
N TYR A 46 -24.65 -3.04 22.96
CA TYR A 46 -23.42 -2.85 22.19
C TYR A 46 -22.67 -1.62 22.70
N ASN A 47 -21.44 -1.83 23.16
CA ASN A 47 -20.56 -0.75 23.60
C ASN A 47 -19.69 -0.33 22.41
N PHE A 48 -19.61 0.97 22.15
CA PHE A 48 -18.73 1.51 21.10
C PHE A 48 -18.07 2.80 21.56
N THR A 49 -16.90 3.12 21.02
CA THR A 49 -16.27 4.44 21.20
C THR A 49 -16.32 5.18 19.88
N GLY A 50 -17.02 6.30 19.79
CA GLY A 50 -17.15 7.04 18.53
C GLY A 50 -18.15 8.19 18.57
N SER A 51 -18.33 8.83 17.42
CA SER A 51 -19.13 10.04 17.20
C SER A 51 -20.37 9.82 16.33
N SER A 52 -20.59 8.60 15.84
CA SER A 52 -21.82 8.18 15.16
C SER A 52 -21.96 6.66 15.24
N ILE A 53 -23.17 6.16 15.04
CA ILE A 53 -23.46 4.72 14.97
C ILE A 53 -24.61 4.47 14.00
N THR A 54 -24.42 3.45 13.16
CA THR A 54 -25.35 2.95 12.15
C THR A 54 -25.55 1.46 12.38
N PHE A 55 -26.80 1.01 12.25
CA PHE A 55 -27.20 -0.39 12.39
C PHE A 55 -27.62 -0.95 11.04
N ARG A 56 -27.10 -2.14 10.72
CA ARG A 56 -27.34 -2.89 9.49
C ARG A 56 -28.14 -4.15 9.79
N TYR A 57 -29.16 -4.40 8.97
CA TYR A 57 -30.12 -5.46 9.19
C TYR A 57 -30.66 -6.02 7.87
N LEU A 58 -31.15 -7.25 7.91
CA LEU A 58 -31.98 -7.78 6.83
C LEU A 58 -33.36 -7.12 6.89
N ALA A 59 -33.95 -6.80 5.74
CA ALA A 59 -35.34 -6.39 5.66
C ALA A 59 -36.17 -7.38 4.84
N ASP A 60 -37.30 -7.80 5.39
CA ASP A 60 -38.31 -8.62 4.69
C ASP A 60 -39.74 -8.24 5.14
N THR A 61 -40.75 -8.89 4.57
CA THR A 61 -42.17 -8.61 4.87
C THR A 61 -42.60 -9.02 6.29
N ARG A 62 -41.74 -9.69 7.05
CA ARG A 62 -41.94 -10.06 8.45
C ARG A 62 -41.20 -9.14 9.41
N GLY A 63 -40.52 -8.11 8.91
CA GLY A 63 -39.77 -7.20 9.76
C GLY A 63 -40.65 -6.50 10.79
N GLY A 64 -40.15 -6.47 12.02
CA GLY A 64 -40.68 -5.70 13.13
C GLY A 64 -39.75 -4.54 13.49
N VAL A 65 -39.91 -4.00 14.70
CA VAL A 65 -39.29 -2.74 15.11
C VAL A 65 -38.29 -2.93 16.25
N TRP A 66 -37.10 -2.36 16.06
CA TRP A 66 -36.11 -2.14 17.11
C TRP A 66 -36.23 -0.72 17.67
N LYS A 67 -36.37 -0.58 18.99
CA LYS A 67 -36.24 0.69 19.70
C LYS A 67 -34.78 0.90 20.09
N ALA A 68 -34.15 1.93 19.51
CA ALA A 68 -32.75 2.27 19.78
C ALA A 68 -32.63 3.34 20.86
N SER A 69 -31.77 3.10 21.86
CA SER A 69 -31.41 4.05 22.90
C SER A 69 -29.89 4.12 23.06
N ILE A 70 -29.33 5.31 23.29
CA ILE A 70 -27.89 5.52 23.53
C ILE A 70 -27.73 6.19 24.89
N ASP A 71 -26.86 5.63 25.73
CA ASP A 71 -26.57 6.12 27.09
C ASP A 71 -27.85 6.32 27.92
N GLY A 72 -28.81 5.40 27.77
CA GLY A 72 -30.11 5.44 28.45
C GLY A 72 -31.17 6.35 27.81
N ASN A 73 -30.82 7.13 26.78
CA ASN A 73 -31.75 8.04 26.11
C ASN A 73 -32.32 7.41 24.85
N PHE A 74 -33.65 7.47 24.68
CA PHE A 74 -34.29 7.03 23.45
C PHE A 74 -33.84 7.89 22.26
N ILE A 75 -33.51 7.24 21.15
CA ILE A 75 -33.06 7.91 19.92
C ILE A 75 -34.11 7.80 18.82
N LYS A 76 -34.48 6.57 18.42
CA LYS A 76 -35.48 6.32 17.38
C LYS A 76 -35.94 4.86 17.36
N ASN A 77 -37.05 4.62 16.66
CA ASN A 77 -37.47 3.29 16.24
C ASN A 77 -36.92 2.98 14.85
N ILE A 78 -36.56 1.71 14.61
CA ILE A 78 -35.98 1.21 13.35
C ILE A 78 -36.84 0.04 12.90
N SER A 79 -37.59 0.23 11.83
CA SER A 79 -38.32 -0.86 11.20
C SER A 79 -37.39 -1.70 10.34
N THR A 80 -37.49 -3.02 10.52
CA THR A 80 -36.83 -4.01 9.66
C THR A 80 -37.78 -4.55 8.60
N ASN A 81 -38.95 -3.95 8.42
CA ASN A 81 -39.91 -4.35 7.39
C ASN A 81 -39.45 -3.88 6.01
N SER A 82 -39.62 -4.71 4.98
CA SER A 82 -39.24 -4.34 3.62
C SER A 82 -40.07 -3.22 3.00
N GLY A 83 -41.23 -2.89 3.58
CA GLY A 83 -42.04 -1.73 3.18
C GLY A 83 -41.58 -0.39 3.76
N ALA A 84 -40.75 -0.41 4.81
CA ALA A 84 -40.45 0.77 5.62
C ALA A 84 -39.16 1.53 5.23
N TYR A 85 -38.38 1.01 4.28
CA TYR A 85 -37.09 1.58 3.92
C TYR A 85 -37.14 2.43 2.64
N SER A 86 -36.28 3.44 2.57
CA SER A 86 -36.00 4.18 1.34
C SER A 86 -34.93 3.49 0.49
N SER A 87 -34.93 3.72 -0.82
CA SER A 87 -33.88 3.20 -1.72
C SER A 87 -32.47 3.65 -1.30
N SER A 88 -32.33 4.81 -0.66
CA SER A 88 -31.05 5.33 -0.15
C SER A 88 -30.50 4.56 1.05
N SER A 89 -31.31 3.71 1.69
CA SER A 89 -30.93 2.91 2.85
C SER A 89 -30.53 1.48 2.48
N SER A 90 -30.65 1.12 1.19
CA SER A 90 -30.37 -0.23 0.68
C SER A 90 -28.90 -0.42 0.36
N LEU A 91 -28.32 -1.49 0.88
CA LEU A 91 -26.97 -1.96 0.55
C LEU A 91 -27.00 -3.06 -0.53
N GLY A 92 -28.18 -3.50 -0.96
CA GLY A 92 -28.39 -4.63 -1.86
C GLY A 92 -28.75 -5.93 -1.13
N ALA A 93 -29.27 -6.91 -1.88
CA ALA A 93 -29.66 -8.24 -1.39
C ALA A 93 -30.61 -8.25 -0.17
N GLY A 94 -31.47 -7.23 -0.06
CA GLY A 94 -32.41 -7.11 1.07
C GLY A 94 -31.76 -6.62 2.37
N VAL A 95 -30.50 -6.20 2.35
CA VAL A 95 -29.82 -5.60 3.50
C VAL A 95 -30.01 -4.08 3.49
N MET A 96 -30.39 -3.54 4.63
CA MET A 96 -30.62 -2.12 4.86
C MET A 96 -29.70 -1.60 5.96
N GLU A 97 -29.45 -0.30 5.95
CA GLU A 97 -28.78 0.40 7.03
C GLU A 97 -29.56 1.61 7.51
N THR A 98 -29.56 1.83 8.82
CA THR A 98 -30.15 3.02 9.44
C THR A 98 -29.11 3.68 10.32
N ASN A 99 -28.80 4.96 10.04
CA ASN A 99 -28.04 5.77 10.97
C ASN A 99 -28.89 5.99 12.23
N ILE A 100 -28.41 5.52 13.38
CA ILE A 100 -29.10 5.69 14.67
C ILE A 100 -28.81 7.10 15.17
N ALA A 101 -27.54 7.47 15.25
CA ALA A 101 -27.12 8.79 15.70
C ALA A 101 -25.88 9.27 14.95
N ASN A 102 -25.75 10.59 14.87
CA ASN A 102 -24.59 11.32 14.38
C ASN A 102 -24.22 12.43 15.37
N ASN A 103 -23.01 12.98 15.21
CA ASN A 103 -22.51 14.09 16.05
C ASN A 103 -22.51 13.82 17.56
N LEU A 104 -22.30 12.57 17.96
CA LEU A 104 -22.04 12.22 19.35
C LEU A 104 -20.64 12.73 19.77
N ASP A 105 -20.46 12.96 21.07
CA ASP A 105 -19.13 13.15 21.65
C ASP A 105 -18.26 11.94 21.33
N ASN A 106 -16.98 12.14 20.99
CA ASN A 106 -16.10 11.01 20.70
C ASN A 106 -15.60 10.35 22.00
N LYS A 107 -16.46 9.53 22.61
CA LYS A 107 -16.22 8.78 23.86
C LYS A 107 -16.88 7.40 23.79
N GLU A 108 -16.76 6.63 24.87
CA GLU A 108 -17.50 5.39 25.03
C GLU A 108 -19.01 5.66 25.21
N HIS A 109 -19.81 4.88 24.49
CA HIS A 109 -21.26 4.92 24.45
C HIS A 109 -21.84 3.50 24.58
N ILE A 110 -23.04 3.41 25.13
CA ILE A 110 -23.80 2.16 25.23
C ILE A 110 -25.05 2.28 24.36
N LEU A 111 -25.09 1.52 23.26
CA LEU A 111 -26.29 1.33 22.44
C LEU A 111 -27.12 0.17 23.00
N ILE A 112 -28.41 0.41 23.23
CA ILE A 112 -29.42 -0.61 23.51
C ILE A 112 -30.41 -0.67 22.36
N LEU A 113 -30.57 -1.86 21.77
CA LEU A 113 -31.66 -2.17 20.82
C LEU A 113 -32.67 -3.09 21.53
N GLU A 114 -33.90 -2.62 21.69
CA GLU A 114 -35.01 -3.38 22.27
C GLU A 114 -36.03 -3.76 21.19
N PHE A 115 -36.32 -5.04 21.02
CA PHE A 115 -37.33 -5.47 20.07
C PHE A 115 -38.71 -5.19 20.66
N ILE A 116 -39.45 -4.26 20.04
CA ILE A 116 -40.77 -3.83 20.54
C ILE A 116 -41.93 -4.48 19.79
N GLY A 117 -41.64 -5.45 18.91
CA GLY A 117 -42.63 -6.23 18.20
C GLY A 117 -42.89 -5.69 16.80
N GLN A 118 -44.17 -5.61 16.46
CA GLN A 118 -44.64 -5.34 15.11
C GLN A 118 -44.49 -3.86 14.73
N ASP A 119 -44.27 -3.62 13.44
CA ASP A 119 -44.42 -2.29 12.85
C ASP A 119 -45.92 -2.01 12.60
N GLU A 120 -46.47 -0.98 13.22
CA GLU A 120 -47.90 -0.62 13.10
C GLU A 120 -48.27 -0.19 11.68
N GLU A 121 -47.33 0.40 10.93
CA GLU A 121 -47.55 0.82 9.54
C GLU A 121 -47.40 -0.34 8.55
N HIS A 122 -46.71 -1.42 8.96
CA HIS A 122 -46.45 -2.60 8.15
C HIS A 122 -46.77 -3.90 8.90
N PRO A 123 -48.06 -4.15 9.17
CA PRO A 123 -48.48 -5.22 10.05
C PRO A 123 -48.15 -6.63 9.53
N THR A 124 -47.75 -7.53 10.42
CA THR A 124 -47.43 -8.93 10.13
C THR A 124 -47.77 -9.82 11.33
N SER A 125 -48.11 -11.09 11.09
CA SER A 125 -48.49 -12.03 12.14
C SER A 125 -47.31 -12.63 12.91
N THR A 126 -46.08 -12.49 12.38
CA THR A 126 -44.87 -13.07 12.96
C THR A 126 -43.70 -12.09 12.87
N PRO A 127 -43.77 -10.95 13.58
CA PRO A 127 -42.78 -9.89 13.47
C PRO A 127 -41.39 -10.36 13.92
N ARG A 128 -40.36 -9.94 13.19
CA ARG A 128 -38.96 -10.29 13.44
C ARG A 128 -38.11 -9.05 13.54
N GLY A 129 -37.38 -8.90 14.64
CA GLY A 129 -36.34 -7.90 14.77
C GLY A 129 -35.09 -8.41 14.06
N TRP A 130 -34.95 -8.15 12.77
CA TRP A 130 -33.81 -8.66 12.01
C TRP A 130 -32.48 -8.01 12.40
N ILE A 131 -31.42 -8.80 12.33
CA ILE A 131 -30.03 -8.44 12.57
C ILE A 131 -29.20 -9.10 11.47
N ARG A 132 -28.30 -8.32 10.87
CA ARG A 132 -27.34 -8.83 9.88
C ARG A 132 -26.00 -9.07 10.56
N MET A 133 -25.31 -10.15 10.23
CA MET A 133 -23.91 -10.37 10.63
C MET A 133 -23.11 -11.06 9.51
N VAL A 134 -21.79 -10.95 9.56
CA VAL A 134 -20.89 -11.72 8.69
C VAL A 134 -20.49 -13.03 9.36
N THR A 135 -20.51 -14.12 8.62
CA THR A 135 -20.04 -15.45 9.02
C THR A 135 -18.90 -15.91 8.10
N PRO A 136 -18.12 -16.93 8.48
CA PRO A 136 -17.07 -17.48 7.60
C PRO A 136 -17.60 -18.00 6.24
N THR A 137 -18.91 -18.26 6.15
CA THR A 137 -19.58 -18.73 4.94
C THR A 137 -20.27 -17.62 4.14
N SER A 138 -20.17 -16.36 4.58
CA SER A 138 -20.75 -15.22 3.85
C SER A 138 -20.15 -15.09 2.46
N LYS A 139 -20.99 -14.75 1.50
CA LYS A 139 -20.51 -14.33 0.18
C LYS A 139 -19.89 -12.93 0.29
N PRO A 140 -18.66 -12.70 -0.23
CA PRO A 140 -17.97 -11.42 -0.09
C PRO A 140 -18.83 -10.22 -0.52
N GLU A 141 -19.56 -10.35 -1.63
CA GLU A 141 -20.41 -9.32 -2.21
C GLU A 141 -21.64 -8.95 -1.37
N TYR A 142 -21.98 -9.74 -0.36
CA TYR A 142 -23.12 -9.51 0.56
C TYR A 142 -22.69 -9.52 2.03
N SER A 143 -21.38 -9.43 2.30
CA SER A 143 -20.84 -9.42 3.66
C SER A 143 -20.96 -8.01 4.26
N PHE A 144 -21.93 -7.83 5.16
CA PHE A 144 -22.17 -6.56 5.85
C PHE A 144 -22.19 -6.79 7.35
N ASP A 145 -21.23 -6.20 8.07
CA ASP A 145 -21.21 -6.23 9.53
C ASP A 145 -22.43 -5.52 10.13
N THR A 146 -22.79 -5.87 11.36
CA THR A 146 -23.99 -5.36 12.04
C THR A 146 -23.93 -3.88 12.36
N PHE A 147 -22.79 -3.41 12.87
CA PHE A 147 -22.60 -2.05 13.36
C PHE A 147 -21.56 -1.33 12.54
N VAL A 148 -21.80 -0.04 12.30
CA VAL A 148 -20.83 0.87 11.67
C VAL A 148 -20.78 2.14 12.48
N TYR A 149 -19.62 2.52 12.97
CA TYR A 149 -19.46 3.71 13.81
C TYR A 149 -18.21 4.49 13.43
N VAL A 150 -18.21 5.79 13.74
CA VAL A 150 -17.12 6.68 13.36
C VAL A 150 -16.30 7.13 14.56
N VAL A 151 -15.00 6.82 14.60
CA VAL A 151 -14.07 7.28 15.63
C VAL A 151 -13.31 8.52 15.14
N LYS A 152 -13.29 9.60 15.92
CA LYS A 152 -12.43 10.78 15.66
C LYS A 152 -11.13 10.64 16.46
N GLY A 153 -9.99 11.04 15.89
CA GLY A 153 -8.73 11.03 16.64
C GLY A 153 -8.09 9.65 16.84
N ALA A 154 -8.55 8.61 16.13
CA ALA A 154 -8.00 7.26 16.26
C ALA A 154 -6.53 7.20 15.80
N THR A 155 -5.71 6.42 16.51
CA THR A 155 -4.37 6.07 16.03
C THR A 155 -4.52 5.01 14.95
N VAL A 156 -4.38 5.43 13.71
CA VAL A 156 -4.41 4.54 12.56
C VAL A 156 -3.00 4.20 12.13
N THR A 157 -2.81 2.94 11.75
CA THR A 157 -1.67 2.57 10.93
C THR A 157 -1.96 3.07 9.52
N LYS A 158 -1.34 4.17 9.11
CA LYS A 158 -1.43 4.64 7.73
C LYS A 158 -0.23 4.08 6.97
N THR A 159 -0.52 3.25 5.98
CA THR A 159 0.46 2.87 4.97
C THR A 159 0.64 4.06 4.04
N GLN A 160 1.84 4.62 4.01
CA GLN A 160 2.19 5.69 3.08
C GLN A 160 3.16 5.17 2.04
N ASN A 161 2.86 5.43 0.77
CA ASN A 161 3.76 5.06 -0.29
C ASN A 161 4.91 6.08 -0.39
N ALA A 162 5.99 5.84 0.35
CA ALA A 162 7.14 6.73 0.39
C ALA A 162 7.97 6.69 -0.91
N LEU A 163 8.01 5.52 -1.57
CA LEU A 163 8.67 5.30 -2.86
C LEU A 163 7.70 4.68 -3.85
N TRP A 164 7.40 5.38 -4.94
CA TRP A 164 6.42 4.93 -5.91
C TRP A 164 6.81 3.64 -6.64
N ASP A 165 5.84 2.87 -7.13
CA ASP A 165 6.08 1.60 -7.82
C ASP A 165 6.64 1.84 -9.24
N SER A 166 7.90 1.43 -9.43
CA SER A 166 8.68 1.52 -10.67
C SER A 166 9.92 0.63 -10.52
N ASN A 167 10.64 0.39 -11.62
CA ASN A 167 11.89 -0.37 -11.66
C ASN A 167 12.99 0.48 -10.98
N LYS A 168 13.21 0.29 -9.68
CA LYS A 168 14.11 1.15 -8.88
C LYS A 168 15.56 0.70 -8.98
N GLU A 169 15.77 -0.60 -9.16
CA GLU A 169 17.07 -1.24 -9.11
C GLU A 169 17.87 -0.89 -10.36
N PHE A 170 17.26 -1.03 -11.54
CA PHE A 170 17.84 -0.69 -12.84
C PHE A 170 16.80 -0.75 -13.95
N ALA A 171 17.14 -0.14 -15.09
CA ALA A 171 16.62 -0.56 -16.39
C ALA A 171 17.60 -0.18 -17.51
N PHE A 172 17.78 -1.07 -18.48
CA PHE A 172 18.63 -0.87 -19.65
C PHE A 172 17.82 -1.02 -20.94
N GLN A 173 17.92 -0.07 -21.86
CA GLN A 173 17.34 -0.19 -23.19
C GLN A 173 18.31 -0.96 -24.07
N VAL A 174 18.01 -2.24 -24.28
CA VAL A 174 18.86 -3.18 -25.01
C VAL A 174 18.39 -3.30 -26.46
N ASP A 175 19.34 -3.23 -27.39
CA ASP A 175 19.13 -3.53 -28.80
C ASP A 175 19.30 -5.04 -29.03
N PHE A 176 18.20 -5.69 -29.40
CA PHE A 176 18.12 -7.11 -29.72
C PHE A 176 18.38 -7.42 -31.20
N GLY A 177 18.70 -6.39 -32.01
CA GLY A 177 18.99 -6.48 -33.44
C GLY A 177 17.79 -6.11 -34.31
N ASP A 178 16.61 -6.69 -34.06
CA ASP A 178 15.37 -6.35 -34.77
C ASP A 178 14.54 -5.27 -34.04
N ARG A 179 14.80 -5.04 -32.76
CA ARG A 179 14.06 -4.12 -31.88
C ARG A 179 14.90 -3.64 -30.70
N LYS A 180 14.41 -2.59 -30.04
CA LYS A 180 14.94 -2.08 -28.77
C LYS A 180 13.90 -2.21 -27.69
N GLU A 181 14.26 -2.81 -26.56
CA GLU A 181 13.35 -3.01 -25.42
C GLU A 181 14.05 -2.72 -24.10
N TRP A 182 13.26 -2.35 -23.09
CA TRP A 182 13.76 -2.16 -21.72
C TRP A 182 13.94 -3.49 -21.00
N VAL A 183 15.01 -3.61 -20.22
CA VAL A 183 15.34 -4.76 -19.37
C VAL A 183 15.64 -4.26 -17.94
N PRO A 184 14.81 -4.57 -16.93
CA PRO A 184 13.46 -5.11 -17.05
C PRO A 184 12.55 -4.12 -17.81
N GLU A 185 11.47 -4.67 -18.33
CA GLU A 185 10.50 -3.96 -19.17
C GLU A 185 9.65 -2.91 -18.47
N HIS A 186 9.01 -2.08 -19.30
CA HIS A 186 8.01 -1.10 -18.89
C HIS A 186 6.62 -1.38 -19.50
N ASN A 187 6.46 -2.47 -20.26
CA ASN A 187 5.30 -2.73 -21.13
C ASN A 187 4.82 -4.20 -21.10
N SER A 188 5.17 -4.97 -20.06
CA SER A 188 4.69 -6.36 -19.86
C SER A 188 5.11 -7.37 -20.96
N THR A 189 6.19 -7.09 -21.69
CA THR A 189 6.76 -7.92 -22.77
C THR A 189 7.40 -9.27 -22.30
N GLY A 190 7.57 -9.47 -21.01
CA GLY A 190 8.61 -10.27 -20.37
C GLY A 190 10.05 -10.19 -20.94
N THR A 191 10.87 -9.19 -20.59
CA THR A 191 12.29 -9.09 -21.04
C THR A 191 13.33 -9.59 -20.04
N LEU A 192 13.00 -9.68 -18.74
CA LEU A 192 13.87 -10.22 -17.69
C LEU A 192 13.11 -11.36 -17.00
N LYS A 193 13.62 -12.59 -17.14
CA LYS A 193 12.89 -13.81 -16.75
C LYS A 193 13.78 -14.81 -16.03
N LEU A 194 13.17 -15.75 -15.33
CA LEU A 194 13.81 -17.00 -14.96
C LEU A 194 14.03 -17.82 -16.25
N GLY A 195 15.28 -18.04 -16.61
CA GLY A 195 15.65 -18.99 -17.67
C GLY A 195 15.76 -20.42 -17.12
N ASP A 196 16.12 -21.39 -17.97
CA ASP A 196 16.27 -22.80 -17.57
C ASP A 196 17.32 -23.02 -16.46
N LYS A 197 18.30 -22.12 -16.38
CA LYS A 197 19.36 -22.09 -15.35
C LYS A 197 19.09 -21.06 -14.25
N GLY A 198 17.97 -20.36 -14.34
CA GLY A 198 17.60 -19.31 -13.40
C GLY A 198 17.15 -19.89 -12.07
N THR A 199 17.34 -19.13 -11.01
CA THR A 199 16.91 -19.51 -9.66
C THR A 199 16.31 -18.30 -8.96
N GLN A 200 15.36 -18.55 -8.08
CA GLN A 200 14.85 -17.55 -7.16
C GLN A 200 14.69 -18.19 -5.79
N GLN A 201 15.43 -17.67 -4.81
CA GLN A 201 15.45 -18.20 -3.46
C GLN A 201 15.16 -17.09 -2.47
N LEU A 202 14.31 -17.40 -1.48
CA LEU A 202 13.95 -16.51 -0.40
C LEU A 202 14.54 -17.06 0.89
N PHE A 203 15.23 -16.22 1.64
CA PHE A 203 15.75 -16.55 2.96
C PHE A 203 15.19 -15.56 3.97
N ILE A 204 14.68 -16.05 5.08
CA ILE A 204 14.26 -15.24 6.23
C ILE A 204 15.11 -15.67 7.42
N ASN A 205 15.89 -14.74 7.98
CA ASN A 205 16.85 -15.03 9.06
C ASN A 205 17.80 -16.22 8.75
N ASN A 206 18.27 -16.31 7.50
CA ASN A 206 19.11 -17.39 6.96
C ASN A 206 18.44 -18.77 6.81
N GLU A 207 17.14 -18.90 7.03
CA GLU A 207 16.38 -20.10 6.69
C GLU A 207 15.72 -19.94 5.31
N GLU A 208 15.77 -20.97 4.47
CA GLU A 208 15.19 -20.95 3.13
C GLU A 208 13.67 -21.18 3.18
N TYR A 209 12.93 -20.32 2.49
CA TYR A 209 11.47 -20.39 2.33
C TYR A 209 11.12 -20.51 0.85
N SER A 210 10.02 -21.21 0.56
CA SER A 210 9.45 -21.24 -0.78
C SER A 210 8.89 -19.87 -1.14
N ILE A 211 9.31 -19.30 -2.27
CA ILE A 211 8.76 -18.03 -2.77
C ILE A 211 7.30 -18.16 -3.26
N ASN A 212 6.85 -19.38 -3.54
CA ASN A 212 5.48 -19.66 -4.01
C ASN A 212 4.49 -19.83 -2.86
N GLN A 213 4.95 -19.78 -1.60
CA GLN A 213 4.11 -19.95 -0.43
C GLN A 213 3.76 -18.58 0.16
N VAL A 214 2.46 -18.32 0.32
CA VAL A 214 1.99 -17.18 1.12
C VAL A 214 2.31 -17.47 2.59
N LEU A 215 3.12 -16.61 3.19
CA LEU A 215 3.44 -16.69 4.62
C LEU A 215 2.41 -15.88 5.42
N SER A 216 2.05 -16.36 6.60
CA SER A 216 1.39 -15.50 7.60
C SER A 216 2.36 -14.42 8.08
N ASP A 217 1.86 -13.43 8.83
CA ASP A 217 2.69 -12.38 9.43
C ASP A 217 3.90 -12.98 10.17
N THR A 218 5.09 -12.76 9.59
CA THR A 218 6.35 -13.37 10.04
C THR A 218 7.31 -12.26 10.42
N SER A 219 7.76 -12.29 11.68
CA SER A 219 8.78 -11.35 12.16
C SER A 219 10.15 -11.75 11.61
N PHE A 220 10.95 -10.76 11.18
CA PHE A 220 12.28 -10.99 10.64
C PHE A 220 13.27 -9.93 11.13
N THR A 221 14.54 -10.31 11.19
CA THR A 221 15.67 -9.37 11.32
C THR A 221 16.22 -9.04 9.93
N GLU A 222 16.29 -10.06 9.07
CA GLU A 222 16.77 -9.95 7.70
C GLU A 222 15.95 -10.84 6.77
N VAL A 223 15.63 -10.33 5.59
CA VAL A 223 15.15 -11.11 4.45
C VAL A 223 16.15 -10.96 3.31
N LYS A 224 16.56 -12.07 2.70
CA LYS A 224 17.37 -12.08 1.49
C LYS A 224 16.61 -12.73 0.36
N MET A 225 16.62 -12.10 -0.80
CA MET A 225 16.14 -12.70 -2.04
C MET A 225 17.31 -12.78 -3.02
N LEU A 226 17.63 -14.00 -3.44
CA LEU A 226 18.63 -14.26 -4.45
C LEU A 226 17.92 -14.61 -5.75
N GLN A 227 18.26 -13.89 -6.83
CA GLN A 227 17.68 -14.09 -8.14
C GLN A 227 18.81 -14.27 -9.16
N HIS A 228 18.71 -15.32 -9.95
CA HIS A 228 19.52 -15.56 -11.13
C HIS A 228 18.57 -15.54 -12.33
N LEU A 229 18.63 -14.46 -13.11
CA LEU A 229 17.69 -14.10 -14.16
C LEU A 229 18.42 -13.88 -15.48
N PHE A 230 17.68 -13.91 -16.58
CA PHE A 230 18.21 -13.70 -17.91
C PHE A 230 17.43 -12.61 -18.64
N ALA A 231 18.15 -11.72 -19.30
CA ALA A 231 17.58 -10.82 -20.28
C ALA A 231 17.36 -11.59 -21.58
N THR A 232 16.11 -11.76 -21.97
CA THR A 232 15.73 -12.59 -23.11
C THR A 232 15.08 -11.75 -24.19
N HIS A 233 15.43 -12.04 -25.44
CA HIS A 233 14.72 -11.52 -26.59
C HIS A 233 13.23 -11.90 -26.50
N PRO A 234 12.29 -10.95 -26.60
CA PRO A 234 10.87 -11.19 -26.32
C PRO A 234 10.21 -12.32 -27.12
N THR A 235 10.53 -12.42 -28.41
CA THR A 235 9.92 -13.38 -29.33
C THR A 235 10.72 -14.67 -29.50
N THR A 236 12.05 -14.59 -29.52
CA THR A 236 12.91 -15.76 -29.79
C THR A 236 13.38 -16.47 -28.54
N GLY A 237 13.25 -15.85 -27.36
CA GLY A 237 13.73 -16.40 -26.08
C GLY A 237 15.25 -16.41 -25.92
N VAL A 238 15.99 -15.94 -26.93
CA VAL A 238 17.45 -15.89 -26.92
C VAL A 238 17.96 -15.01 -25.78
N GLU A 239 18.87 -15.53 -24.98
CA GLU A 239 19.49 -14.80 -23.86
C GLU A 239 20.57 -13.83 -24.36
N PHE A 240 20.53 -12.59 -23.86
CA PHE A 240 21.47 -11.50 -24.16
C PHE A 240 22.33 -11.12 -22.96
N ALA A 241 21.82 -11.30 -21.74
CA ALA A 241 22.56 -11.06 -20.52
C ALA A 241 22.09 -11.97 -19.37
N GLU A 242 23.02 -12.24 -18.47
CA GLU A 242 22.80 -12.93 -17.20
C GLU A 242 22.80 -11.90 -16.07
N PHE A 243 21.82 -11.99 -15.17
CA PHE A 243 21.66 -11.12 -14.01
C PHE A 243 21.70 -11.95 -12.73
N ILE A 244 22.58 -11.60 -11.81
CA ILE A 244 22.58 -12.12 -10.44
C ILE A 244 22.24 -10.96 -9.52
N ILE A 245 21.10 -11.03 -8.85
CA ILE A 245 20.57 -9.98 -7.98
C ILE A 245 20.45 -10.56 -6.58
N THR A 246 21.08 -9.89 -5.61
CA THR A 246 20.89 -10.16 -4.19
C THR A 246 20.25 -8.94 -3.53
N THR A 247 18.99 -9.11 -3.14
CA THR A 247 18.23 -8.12 -2.38
C THR A 247 18.28 -8.48 -0.90
N THR A 248 18.67 -7.54 -0.05
CA THR A 248 18.68 -7.71 1.41
C THR A 248 17.78 -6.66 2.05
N ILE A 249 16.80 -7.10 2.82
CA ILE A 249 15.79 -6.26 3.49
C ILE A 249 16.00 -6.38 4.99
N THR A 250 16.09 -5.24 5.67
CA THR A 250 16.19 -5.15 7.13
C THR A 250 15.25 -4.06 7.64
N SER A 251 15.19 -3.88 8.96
CA SER A 251 14.48 -2.74 9.57
C SER A 251 15.02 -1.36 9.15
N ARG A 252 16.23 -1.28 8.57
CA ARG A 252 16.86 -0.02 8.16
C ARG A 252 16.54 0.37 6.71
N GLY A 253 16.19 -0.61 5.87
CA GLY A 253 16.01 -0.40 4.44
C GLY A 253 16.29 -1.64 3.60
N VAL A 254 16.45 -1.41 2.29
CA VAL A 254 16.68 -2.43 1.26
C VAL A 254 18.03 -2.17 0.58
N LYS A 255 18.90 -3.18 0.54
CA LYS A 255 20.14 -3.18 -0.24
C LYS A 255 19.97 -4.07 -1.47
N PHE A 256 20.43 -3.61 -2.62
CA PHE A 256 20.57 -4.39 -3.84
C PHE A 256 22.05 -4.55 -4.17
N ASN A 257 22.46 -5.76 -4.53
CA ASN A 257 23.75 -6.05 -5.14
C ASN A 257 23.47 -6.79 -6.43
N THR A 258 23.76 -6.16 -7.56
CA THR A 258 23.43 -6.70 -8.88
C THR A 258 24.69 -6.84 -9.70
N LYS A 259 24.83 -8.00 -10.33
CA LYS A 259 25.85 -8.29 -11.32
C LYS A 259 25.19 -8.64 -12.64
N VAL A 260 25.68 -8.05 -13.71
CA VAL A 260 25.20 -8.27 -15.07
C VAL A 260 26.36 -8.74 -15.92
N LYS A 261 26.16 -9.79 -16.71
CA LYS A 261 27.11 -10.26 -17.71
C LYS A 261 26.46 -10.29 -19.08
N TRP A 262 27.01 -9.52 -20.02
CA TRP A 262 26.50 -9.50 -21.40
C TRP A 262 26.99 -10.73 -22.17
N LEU A 263 26.06 -11.57 -22.60
CA LEU A 263 26.33 -12.86 -23.24
C LEU A 263 26.50 -12.75 -24.75
N LYS A 264 25.95 -11.69 -25.35
CA LYS A 264 26.00 -11.40 -26.78
C LYS A 264 26.47 -9.98 -27.02
N GLU A 265 26.99 -9.74 -28.22
CA GLU A 265 27.20 -8.38 -28.69
C GLU A 265 25.85 -7.65 -28.72
N THR A 266 25.79 -6.55 -28.00
CA THR A 266 24.58 -5.72 -27.90
C THR A 266 24.94 -4.25 -27.78
N THR A 267 23.97 -3.40 -28.12
CA THR A 267 24.04 -1.96 -27.87
C THR A 267 23.02 -1.59 -26.80
N ILE A 268 23.48 -0.91 -25.75
CA ILE A 268 22.63 -0.35 -24.71
C ILE A 268 22.42 1.13 -25.04
N GLY A 269 21.22 1.48 -25.50
CA GLY A 269 20.90 2.85 -25.91
C GLY A 269 20.90 3.82 -24.74
N SER A 270 20.30 3.42 -23.63
CA SER A 270 20.22 4.20 -22.39
C SER A 270 20.10 3.25 -21.20
N GLY A 271 20.62 3.63 -20.04
CA GLY A 271 20.51 2.80 -18.86
C GLY A 271 20.66 3.56 -17.56
N TYR A 272 19.99 3.09 -16.52
CA TYR A 272 20.14 3.60 -15.16
C TYR A 272 20.21 2.47 -14.13
N VAL A 273 20.75 2.80 -12.95
CA VAL A 273 20.76 1.95 -11.76
C VAL A 273 20.30 2.77 -10.56
N ASN A 274 19.80 2.14 -9.50
CA ASN A 274 19.47 2.78 -8.21
C ASN A 274 18.61 4.06 -8.33
N MET A 275 17.55 4.02 -9.14
CA MET A 275 16.61 5.12 -9.30
C MET A 275 15.85 5.40 -8.00
N PHE A 276 15.92 6.63 -7.53
CA PHE A 276 15.16 7.12 -6.40
C PHE A 276 13.80 7.65 -6.86
N THR A 277 12.77 6.80 -6.72
CA THR A 277 11.39 7.02 -7.17
C THR A 277 10.56 7.69 -6.09
N VAL A 278 10.76 8.99 -5.92
CA VAL A 278 10.23 9.74 -4.80
C VAL A 278 8.74 10.06 -5.02
N ASN A 279 7.89 9.83 -4.01
CA ASN A 279 6.51 10.30 -4.03
C ASN A 279 6.43 11.78 -3.54
N PRO A 280 6.01 12.74 -4.38
CA PRO A 280 5.88 14.15 -4.00
C PRO A 280 4.92 14.41 -2.82
N LYS A 281 3.93 13.54 -2.61
CA LYS A 281 3.00 13.60 -1.48
C LYS A 281 3.65 13.19 -0.16
N PHE A 282 4.83 12.57 -0.22
CA PHE A 282 5.62 12.17 0.95
C PHE A 282 6.88 13.03 1.11
N ILE A 283 7.66 13.26 0.06
CA ILE A 283 8.90 14.04 0.07
C ILE A 283 8.71 15.32 -0.73
N THR A 284 9.11 16.44 -0.16
CA THR A 284 9.04 17.77 -0.81
C THR A 284 10.36 18.22 -1.41
N GLU A 285 11.49 17.70 -0.90
CA GLU A 285 12.82 18.09 -1.30
C GLU A 285 13.78 16.90 -1.30
N ILE A 286 14.69 16.89 -2.26
CA ILE A 286 15.87 16.01 -2.29
C ILE A 286 17.08 16.88 -1.99
N ILE A 287 17.90 16.42 -1.04
CA ILE A 287 19.15 17.07 -0.65
C ILE A 287 20.29 16.11 -0.97
N THR A 288 21.30 16.61 -1.67
CA THR A 288 22.49 15.82 -2.03
C THR A 288 23.49 15.74 -0.88
N SER A 289 24.51 14.90 -1.01
CA SER A 289 25.64 14.85 -0.07
C SER A 289 26.42 16.16 0.04
N TYR A 290 26.24 17.10 -0.90
CA TYR A 290 26.83 18.45 -0.88
C TYR A 290 25.90 19.51 -0.30
N ASN A 291 24.75 19.10 0.25
CA ASN A 291 23.71 19.98 0.77
C ASN A 291 23.01 20.82 -0.31
N THR A 292 23.15 20.46 -1.59
CA THR A 292 22.41 21.09 -2.68
C THR A 292 20.97 20.58 -2.65
N LYS A 293 20.01 21.50 -2.75
CA LYS A 293 18.58 21.20 -2.59
C LYS A 293 17.85 21.26 -3.93
N TYR A 294 17.00 20.27 -4.15
CA TYR A 294 16.15 20.14 -5.33
C TYR A 294 14.71 19.89 -4.89
N THR A 295 13.78 20.74 -5.30
CA THR A 295 12.35 20.54 -5.03
C THR A 295 11.82 19.33 -5.80
N THR A 296 10.88 18.59 -5.22
CA THR A 296 10.10 17.54 -5.90
C THR A 296 8.70 18.00 -6.30
N GLN A 297 8.40 19.29 -6.11
CA GLN A 297 7.06 19.88 -6.26
C GLN A 297 6.86 20.54 -7.63
N ILE A 298 7.58 20.08 -8.65
CA ILE A 298 7.40 20.47 -10.05
C ILE A 298 6.81 19.25 -10.79
N PHE A 299 5.81 19.48 -11.64
CA PHE A 299 4.98 18.42 -12.25
C PHE A 299 4.75 18.64 -13.75
N ASP A 300 5.79 19.07 -14.46
CA ASP A 300 5.74 19.50 -15.86
C ASP A 300 6.50 18.58 -16.83
N ASN A 301 6.95 17.42 -16.33
CA ASN A 301 7.78 16.44 -17.02
C ASN A 301 9.15 16.97 -17.47
N SER A 302 9.62 18.08 -16.90
CA SER A 302 10.95 18.63 -17.14
C SER A 302 12.06 17.81 -16.46
N TYR A 303 13.31 18.14 -16.79
CA TYR A 303 14.49 17.52 -16.22
C TYR A 303 15.39 18.55 -15.57
N ASN A 304 15.75 18.31 -14.32
CA ASN A 304 16.82 19.01 -13.62
C ASN A 304 18.02 18.08 -13.48
N TYR A 305 19.12 18.42 -14.15
CA TYR A 305 20.38 17.69 -14.00
C TYR A 305 21.13 18.21 -12.78
N LEU A 306 21.55 17.30 -11.91
CA LEU A 306 22.31 17.67 -10.71
C LEU A 306 23.69 18.17 -11.13
N GLN A 307 24.11 19.27 -10.48
CA GLN A 307 25.33 19.99 -10.82
C GLN A 307 26.49 19.68 -9.87
N ASP A 308 26.22 18.94 -8.79
CA ASP A 308 27.25 18.49 -7.87
C ASP A 308 28.14 17.44 -8.54
N GLU A 309 29.41 17.45 -8.18
CA GLU A 309 30.37 16.42 -8.59
C GLU A 309 30.14 15.17 -7.74
N ALA A 310 29.69 14.10 -8.39
CA ALA A 310 29.59 12.78 -7.76
C ALA A 310 28.73 12.74 -6.46
N PRO A 311 27.49 13.26 -6.46
CA PRO A 311 26.61 13.09 -5.32
C PRO A 311 26.20 11.62 -5.16
N TYR A 312 26.98 10.86 -4.38
CA TYR A 312 26.78 9.41 -4.25
C TYR A 312 25.61 9.03 -3.35
N SER A 313 25.10 10.01 -2.57
CA SER A 313 24.02 9.83 -1.62
C SER A 313 23.06 11.00 -1.65
N TYR A 314 21.80 10.70 -1.40
CA TYR A 314 20.73 11.69 -1.34
C TYR A 314 19.76 11.37 -0.23
N ILE A 315 19.20 12.42 0.35
CA ILE A 315 18.12 12.33 1.34
C ILE A 315 16.88 13.04 0.82
N GLY A 316 15.77 12.33 0.80
CA GLY A 316 14.44 12.90 0.61
C GLY A 316 13.88 13.33 1.97
N VAL A 317 13.49 14.60 2.09
CA VAL A 317 12.85 15.16 3.29
C VAL A 317 11.46 15.72 3.00
N SER A 318 10.65 15.84 4.04
CA SER A 318 9.25 16.19 3.93
C SER A 318 8.90 17.41 4.78
N ASN A 319 8.18 18.37 4.21
CA ASN A 319 7.52 19.42 4.98
C ASN A 319 6.22 18.94 5.63
N PHE A 320 5.65 17.82 5.17
CA PHE A 320 4.47 17.18 5.78
C PHE A 320 4.86 16.27 6.96
N TYR A 321 6.02 15.63 6.86
CA TYR A 321 6.57 14.67 7.83
C TYR A 321 7.97 15.11 8.27
N ASN A 322 8.04 16.21 9.02
CA ASN A 322 9.27 16.93 9.40
C ASN A 322 10.28 16.16 10.28
N ASN A 323 9.98 14.91 10.60
CA ASN A 323 10.82 14.01 11.38
C ASN A 323 11.14 12.72 10.62
N MET A 324 10.75 12.61 9.36
CA MET A 324 10.96 11.44 8.53
C MET A 324 11.88 11.75 7.36
N TYR A 325 12.62 10.73 6.93
CA TYR A 325 13.46 10.84 5.76
C TYR A 325 13.54 9.52 5.00
N LEU A 326 13.88 9.64 3.72
CA LEU A 326 14.27 8.54 2.84
C LEU A 326 15.70 8.79 2.37
N ILE A 327 16.49 7.73 2.17
CA ILE A 327 17.81 7.85 1.55
C ILE A 327 17.94 6.92 0.37
N CYS A 328 18.66 7.38 -0.64
CA CYS A 328 19.22 6.54 -1.70
C CYS A 328 20.73 6.73 -1.68
N HIS A 329 21.47 5.63 -1.60
CA HIS A 329 22.93 5.62 -1.56
C HIS A 329 23.47 4.63 -2.59
N ASN A 330 24.39 5.12 -3.44
CA ASN A 330 25.13 4.30 -4.39
C ASN A 330 26.38 3.76 -3.68
N SER A 331 26.38 2.47 -3.36
CA SER A 331 27.54 1.81 -2.75
C SER A 331 28.60 1.53 -3.81
N ASN A 332 29.88 1.57 -3.45
CA ASN A 332 31.00 1.53 -4.40
C ASN A 332 30.76 2.42 -5.64
N PRO A 333 30.61 3.73 -5.44
CA PRO A 333 30.05 4.61 -6.47
C PRO A 333 30.88 4.67 -7.75
N TYR A 334 32.19 4.42 -7.68
CA TYR A 334 33.04 4.41 -8.87
C TYR A 334 32.60 3.34 -9.86
N GLU A 335 32.40 2.10 -9.39
CA GLU A 335 31.90 1.00 -10.21
C GLU A 335 30.41 1.16 -10.51
N THR A 336 29.59 1.37 -9.48
CA THR A 336 28.12 1.47 -9.58
C THR A 336 27.66 2.58 -10.52
N LEU A 337 28.41 3.66 -10.66
CA LEU A 337 28.04 4.78 -11.54
C LEU A 337 28.86 4.79 -12.84
N ARG A 338 29.71 3.77 -13.06
CA ARG A 338 30.63 3.67 -14.19
C ARG A 338 31.47 4.94 -14.34
N MET A 339 32.02 5.42 -13.24
CA MET A 339 32.91 6.59 -13.23
C MET A 339 34.14 6.28 -14.10
N GLY A 340 34.61 7.26 -14.88
CA GLY A 340 35.69 7.08 -15.86
C GLY A 340 35.28 6.49 -17.22
N TYR A 341 34.04 6.01 -17.39
CA TYR A 341 33.53 5.60 -18.71
C TYR A 341 33.01 6.83 -19.49
N SER A 342 33.27 6.86 -20.79
CA SER A 342 32.78 7.93 -21.69
C SER A 342 31.38 7.66 -22.25
N ASP A 343 30.85 6.46 -22.04
CA ASP A 343 29.56 5.96 -22.54
C ASP A 343 28.43 6.08 -21.50
N ARG A 344 28.45 7.15 -20.72
CA ARG A 344 27.42 7.53 -19.74
C ARG A 344 27.14 9.03 -19.83
N ASP A 345 26.08 9.49 -19.17
CA ASP A 345 25.86 10.93 -19.04
C ASP A 345 26.81 11.57 -18.02
N GLY A 346 26.94 12.89 -18.12
CA GLY A 346 27.76 13.71 -17.24
C GLY A 346 29.25 13.68 -17.56
N ASP A 347 30.03 14.51 -16.86
CA ASP A 347 31.48 14.57 -17.01
C ASP A 347 32.20 13.46 -16.21
N GLU A 348 33.54 13.46 -16.26
CA GLU A 348 34.37 12.47 -15.56
C GLU A 348 34.17 12.45 -14.04
N TYR A 349 33.73 13.57 -13.44
CA TYR A 349 33.41 13.74 -12.02
C TYR A 349 31.93 13.48 -11.71
N GLY A 350 31.11 13.17 -12.72
CA GLY A 350 29.70 12.80 -12.56
C GLY A 350 28.73 13.98 -12.52
N LYS A 351 29.21 15.20 -12.78
CA LYS A 351 28.34 16.36 -12.94
C LYS A 351 27.44 16.16 -14.15
N GLY A 352 26.13 16.30 -13.96
CA GLY A 352 25.14 16.02 -15.00
C GLY A 352 24.84 14.53 -15.23
N LEU A 353 25.38 13.63 -14.42
CA LEU A 353 25.07 12.19 -14.50
C LEU A 353 23.64 11.88 -14.01
N PHE A 354 23.20 12.61 -12.99
CA PHE A 354 21.92 12.37 -12.33
C PHE A 354 20.86 13.32 -12.87
N ALA A 355 19.76 12.74 -13.34
CA ALA A 355 18.62 13.48 -13.85
C ALA A 355 17.45 13.34 -12.87
N LEU A 356 16.98 14.47 -12.33
CA LEU A 356 15.71 14.57 -11.63
C LEU A 356 14.62 14.89 -12.66
N GLN A 357 13.80 13.90 -13.00
CA GLN A 357 12.61 14.09 -13.82
C GLN A 357 11.42 14.51 -12.96
N HIS A 358 10.85 15.67 -13.30
CA HIS A 358 9.66 16.27 -12.68
C HIS A 358 8.36 15.72 -13.26
N ARG A 359 8.13 14.41 -13.15
CA ARG A 359 7.14 13.69 -13.96
C ARG A 359 5.69 14.08 -13.67
N ASN A 360 5.18 13.87 -12.45
CA ASN A 360 3.81 14.19 -12.07
C ASN A 360 3.61 14.21 -10.54
N GLU A 361 2.39 14.49 -10.09
CA GLU A 361 2.02 14.59 -8.66
C GLU A 361 2.21 13.32 -7.82
N ASP A 362 2.44 12.18 -8.47
CA ASP A 362 2.57 10.88 -7.83
C ASP A 362 4.02 10.37 -7.78
N LEU A 363 4.85 10.77 -8.74
CA LEU A 363 6.18 10.20 -8.94
C LEU A 363 7.15 11.26 -9.47
N GLN A 364 8.24 11.46 -8.74
CA GLN A 364 9.49 11.99 -9.30
C GLN A 364 10.53 10.89 -9.41
N LYS A 365 11.44 11.08 -10.36
CA LYS A 365 12.51 10.11 -10.59
C LYS A 365 13.85 10.81 -10.58
N LEU A 366 14.69 10.49 -9.59
CA LEU A 366 16.11 10.82 -9.63
C LEU A 366 16.88 9.56 -10.01
N TYR A 367 17.55 9.56 -11.16
CA TYR A 367 18.33 8.41 -11.59
C TYR A 367 19.68 8.80 -12.23
N PRO A 368 20.76 8.06 -11.94
CA PRO A 368 22.01 8.13 -12.67
C PRO A 368 21.87 7.45 -14.03
N ARG A 369 22.25 8.14 -15.11
CA ARG A 369 22.22 7.59 -16.46
C ARG A 369 23.57 6.96 -16.80
N THR A 370 23.76 5.72 -16.36
CA THR A 370 25.04 4.99 -16.39
C THR A 370 25.39 4.38 -17.77
N TYR A 371 24.46 4.38 -18.73
CA TYR A 371 24.73 3.99 -20.11
C TYR A 371 24.12 4.98 -21.10
N THR A 372 24.88 5.29 -22.15
CA THR A 372 24.47 6.08 -23.32
C THR A 372 25.15 5.53 -24.57
N ASN A 373 24.37 4.85 -25.43
CA ASN A 373 24.82 4.20 -26.67
C ASN A 373 26.06 3.30 -26.51
N HIS A 374 26.11 2.51 -25.44
CA HIS A 374 27.23 1.64 -25.11
C HIS A 374 27.20 0.34 -25.93
N LYS A 375 28.35 -0.09 -26.47
CA LYS A 375 28.47 -1.40 -27.16
C LYS A 375 29.25 -2.36 -26.29
N THR A 376 28.74 -3.57 -26.11
CA THR A 376 29.33 -4.53 -25.19
C THR A 376 29.15 -5.99 -25.61
N VAL A 377 30.12 -6.82 -25.22
CA VAL A 377 30.09 -8.29 -25.29
C VAL A 377 31.00 -8.85 -24.20
N GLY A 378 30.52 -9.81 -23.41
CA GLY A 378 31.29 -10.45 -22.35
C GLY A 378 31.58 -9.57 -21.12
N GLU A 379 31.27 -8.28 -21.17
CA GLU A 379 31.47 -7.35 -20.06
C GLU A 379 30.65 -7.75 -18.84
N ILE A 380 31.25 -7.52 -17.68
CA ILE A 380 30.62 -7.67 -16.38
C ILE A 380 30.44 -6.28 -15.78
N TYR A 381 29.21 -5.94 -15.43
CA TYR A 381 28.88 -4.72 -14.72
C TYR A 381 28.27 -5.06 -13.36
N GLN A 382 28.87 -4.53 -12.30
CA GLN A 382 28.38 -4.68 -10.93
C GLN A 382 27.94 -3.32 -10.38
N PHE A 383 26.77 -3.29 -9.76
CA PHE A 383 26.25 -2.09 -9.12
C PHE A 383 25.52 -2.43 -7.82
N GLU A 384 25.63 -1.51 -6.86
CA GLU A 384 25.09 -1.67 -5.52
C GLU A 384 24.33 -0.41 -5.07
N GLY A 385 23.14 -0.62 -4.54
CA GLY A 385 22.26 0.45 -4.08
C GLY A 385 21.69 0.18 -2.70
N TYR A 386 21.47 1.23 -1.94
CA TYR A 386 20.78 1.16 -0.66
C TYR A 386 19.67 2.20 -0.58
N PHE A 387 18.46 1.73 -0.30
CA PHE A 387 17.27 2.54 -0.05
C PHE A 387 16.90 2.42 1.42
N GLY A 388 17.09 3.51 2.16
CA GLY A 388 16.79 3.57 3.58
C GLY A 388 15.59 4.45 3.89
N PHE A 389 15.00 4.21 5.05
CA PHE A 389 13.99 5.09 5.62
C PHE A 389 14.24 5.21 7.12
N GLY A 390 13.84 6.34 7.70
CA GLY A 390 14.04 6.54 9.12
C GLY A 390 13.29 7.71 9.69
N LYS A 391 13.40 7.84 11.02
CA LYS A 391 12.87 8.95 11.78
C LYS A 391 14.02 9.66 12.50
N LEU A 392 14.16 10.95 12.24
CA LEU A 392 15.12 11.83 12.91
C LEU A 392 14.39 13.14 13.26
N PRO A 393 14.17 13.44 14.56
CA PRO A 393 13.49 14.66 14.96
C PRO A 393 14.14 15.91 14.37
N MET A 394 13.32 16.82 13.83
CA MET A 394 13.76 18.09 13.25
C MET A 394 14.75 17.94 12.08
N ILE A 395 14.66 16.85 11.29
CA ILE A 395 15.58 16.61 10.18
C ILE A 395 15.69 17.79 9.22
N ASN A 396 14.57 18.46 8.91
CA ASN A 396 14.59 19.64 8.04
C ASN A 396 15.40 20.81 8.62
N LYS A 397 15.49 20.95 9.96
CA LYS A 397 16.32 21.97 10.62
C LYS A 397 17.78 21.56 10.74
N LEU A 398 18.07 20.26 10.76
CA LEU A 398 19.45 19.75 10.78
C LEU A 398 20.11 19.90 9.40
N LEU A 399 19.31 19.93 8.34
CA LEU A 399 19.74 20.07 6.94
C LEU A 399 19.37 21.44 6.34
N SER A 400 18.92 22.39 7.17
CA SER A 400 18.50 23.73 6.72
C SER A 400 19.68 24.58 6.33
#